data_AF-A0A5D0RDC3-F1
#
_entry.id   AF-A0A5D0RDC3-F1
#
_cell.length_a   1.000
_cell.length_b   1.000
_cell.length_c   1.000
_cell.angle_alpha   90.00
_cell.angle_beta   90.00
_cell.angle_gamma   90.00
#
_symmetry.space_group_name_H-M   'P 1'
#
loop_
_entity.id
_entity.type
_entity.pdbx_description
1 polymer ?
#
loop_
_entity_poly.entity_id
_entity_poly.type
_entity_poly.pdbx_seq_one_letter_code
_entity_poly.pdbx_strand_id
1 'polypeptide(L)'
;MNDFRYRPKDNYIQEATWEQLYVLTEHWKSDILFYKDDLRFLHHLIDKYFMWISKKENIDMVSAIEVGLIEMDKKCVSLLESLDKHLHHLAELIDDPFIFVADTFRVEHEGLEDNLSQFLKDFRKNRKEVFAITEHIIDGEEMLRQLNVTSK
;
A
#
# COMPACT_ATOMS: atom_id res chain seq x y z
N MET A 1 17.70 -4.09 -7.11
CA MET A 1 17.07 -2.88 -6.55
C MET A 1 15.97 -2.47 -7.51
N ASN A 2 14.71 -2.76 -7.16
CA ASN A 2 13.58 -2.15 -7.87
C ASN A 2 13.36 -0.81 -7.17
N ASP A 3 13.91 0.24 -7.76
CA ASP A 3 13.63 1.59 -7.28
C ASP A 3 12.16 1.86 -7.62
N PHE A 4 11.29 1.85 -6.61
CA PHE A 4 9.86 2.11 -6.77
C PHE A 4 9.57 3.61 -6.83
N ARG A 5 10.60 4.43 -7.03
CA ARG A 5 10.49 5.88 -7.16
C ARG A 5 9.66 6.22 -8.39
N TYR A 6 8.48 6.78 -8.12
CA TYR A 6 7.54 7.25 -9.13
C TYR A 6 7.90 8.67 -9.55
N ARG A 7 9.12 8.90 -10.04
CA ARG A 7 9.55 10.21 -10.57
C ARG A 7 10.45 10.07 -11.79
N PRO A 8 10.56 11.13 -12.61
CA PRO A 8 11.65 11.23 -13.60
C PRO A 8 13.01 11.01 -12.93
N LYS A 9 13.95 10.37 -13.63
CA LYS A 9 15.26 9.98 -13.08
C LYS A 9 16.07 11.19 -12.59
N ASP A 10 17.11 10.91 -11.80
CA ASP A 10 18.11 11.88 -11.31
C ASP A 10 17.56 12.87 -10.25
N ASN A 11 18.08 14.11 -10.21
CA ASN A 11 17.80 15.14 -9.21
C ASN A 11 16.45 15.85 -9.40
N TYR A 12 15.45 15.17 -9.97
CA TYR A 12 14.15 15.77 -10.31
C TYR A 12 13.52 16.53 -9.15
N ILE A 13 13.51 15.97 -7.93
CA ILE A 13 12.93 16.64 -6.76
C ILE A 13 13.68 17.93 -6.40
N GLN A 14 14.95 18.07 -6.77
CA GLN A 14 15.73 19.28 -6.49
C GLN A 14 15.53 20.37 -7.56
N GLU A 15 15.27 19.97 -8.80
CA GLU A 15 15.21 20.88 -9.94
C GLU A 15 13.78 21.23 -10.37
N ALA A 16 12.79 20.42 -10.00
CA ALA A 16 11.40 20.62 -10.40
C ALA A 16 10.78 21.88 -9.78
N THR A 17 9.88 22.52 -10.53
CA THR A 17 9.02 23.61 -10.06
C THR A 17 8.02 23.13 -9.01
N TRP A 18 7.44 24.05 -8.23
CA TRP A 18 6.45 23.69 -7.21
C TRP A 18 5.19 23.08 -7.83
N GLU A 19 4.77 23.56 -8.98
CA GLU A 19 3.65 23.01 -9.76
C GLU A 19 3.91 21.58 -10.22
N GLN A 20 5.14 21.30 -10.68
CA GLN A 20 5.55 19.94 -11.06
C GLN A 20 5.56 18.99 -9.87
N LEU A 21 6.04 19.47 -8.70
CA LEU A 21 6.01 18.70 -7.47
C LEU A 21 4.58 18.50 -6.94
N TYR A 22 3.69 19.48 -7.13
CA TYR A 22 2.27 19.37 -6.80
C TYR A 22 1.61 18.26 -7.62
N VAL A 23 1.73 18.30 -8.94
CA VAL A 23 1.18 17.28 -9.84
C VAL A 23 1.73 15.89 -9.52
N LEU A 24 3.04 15.79 -9.24
CA LEU A 24 3.65 14.53 -8.80
C LEU A 24 3.01 14.00 -7.51
N THR A 25 2.79 14.87 -6.53
CA THR A 25 2.19 14.49 -5.25
C THR A 25 0.71 14.10 -5.41
N GLU A 26 -0.03 14.73 -6.33
CA GLU A 26 -1.39 14.33 -6.68
C GLU A 26 -1.44 12.91 -7.26
N HIS A 27 -0.49 12.57 -8.13
CA HIS A 27 -0.37 11.21 -8.66
C HIS A 27 -0.11 10.20 -7.53
N TRP A 28 0.80 10.50 -6.60
CA TRP A 28 1.04 9.65 -5.44
C TRP A 28 -0.22 9.46 -4.59
N LYS A 29 -0.99 10.53 -4.36
CA LYS A 29 -2.26 10.44 -3.64
C LYS A 29 -3.28 9.55 -4.36
N SER A 30 -3.41 9.71 -5.67
CA SER A 30 -4.27 8.84 -6.50
C SER A 30 -3.87 7.37 -6.37
N ASP A 31 -2.57 7.08 -6.42
CA ASP A 31 -2.06 5.71 -6.26
C ASP A 31 -2.39 5.15 -4.88
N ILE A 32 -2.18 5.92 -3.80
CA ILE A 32 -2.52 5.45 -2.44
C ILE A 32 -4.02 5.22 -2.26
N LEU A 33 -4.88 6.04 -2.87
CA LEU A 33 -6.32 5.78 -2.89
C LEU A 33 -6.66 4.47 -3.62
N PHE A 34 -5.97 4.18 -4.72
CA PHE A 34 -6.12 2.90 -5.40
C PHE A 34 -5.72 1.71 -4.51
N TYR A 35 -4.57 1.80 -3.81
CA TYR A 35 -4.15 0.74 -2.88
C TYR A 35 -5.06 0.59 -1.68
N LYS A 36 -5.72 1.67 -1.22
CA LYS A 36 -6.75 1.61 -0.18
C LYS A 36 -7.94 0.75 -0.61
N ASP A 37 -8.39 0.89 -1.85
CA ASP A 37 -9.44 0.04 -2.39
C ASP A 37 -8.98 -1.42 -2.55
N ASP A 38 -7.71 -1.63 -2.94
CA ASP A 38 -7.12 -2.97 -3.06
C ASP A 38 -6.98 -3.65 -1.67
N LEU A 39 -6.62 -2.90 -0.62
CA LEU A 39 -6.62 -3.39 0.78
C LEU A 39 -8.01 -3.86 1.21
N ARG A 40 -9.06 -3.08 0.91
CA ARG A 40 -10.45 -3.50 1.18
C ARG A 40 -10.79 -4.81 0.49
N PHE A 41 -10.33 -4.99 -0.75
CA PHE A 41 -10.52 -6.26 -1.46
C PHE A 41 -9.80 -7.43 -0.76
N LEU A 42 -8.56 -7.23 -0.30
CA LEU A 42 -7.80 -8.26 0.41
C LEU A 42 -8.46 -8.67 1.74
N HIS A 43 -9.00 -7.72 2.50
CA HIS A 43 -9.81 -8.01 3.69
C HIS A 43 -11.00 -8.92 3.35
N HIS A 44 -11.78 -8.55 2.35
CA HIS A 44 -12.93 -9.35 1.91
C HIS A 44 -12.53 -10.76 1.44
N LEU A 45 -11.34 -10.89 0.82
CA LEU A 45 -10.84 -12.18 0.39
C LEU A 45 -10.55 -13.08 1.60
N ILE A 46 -9.87 -12.55 2.63
CA ILE A 46 -9.60 -13.30 3.86
C ILE A 46 -10.89 -13.68 4.56
N ASP A 47 -11.79 -12.72 4.78
CA ASP A 47 -13.08 -12.95 5.48
C ASP A 47 -13.87 -14.10 4.84
N LYS A 48 -13.88 -14.13 3.51
CA LYS A 48 -14.58 -15.16 2.74
C LYS A 48 -13.99 -16.56 2.97
N TYR A 49 -12.66 -16.68 2.97
CA TYR A 49 -12.00 -17.98 3.14
C TYR A 49 -11.84 -18.40 4.59
N PHE A 50 -11.87 -17.45 5.54
CA PHE A 50 -11.81 -17.73 6.98
C PHE A 50 -12.93 -18.65 7.44
N MET A 51 -14.15 -18.48 6.91
CA MET A 51 -15.31 -19.33 7.19
C MET A 51 -15.09 -20.83 6.90
N TRP A 52 -14.14 -21.16 6.03
CA TRP A 52 -13.85 -22.53 5.60
C TRP A 52 -12.69 -23.18 6.37
N ILE A 53 -12.01 -22.41 7.20
CA ILE A 53 -10.85 -22.86 7.94
C ILE A 53 -11.28 -23.60 9.22
N SER A 54 -11.10 -24.91 9.24
CA SER A 54 -11.36 -25.75 10.43
C SER A 54 -10.09 -26.19 11.17
N LYS A 55 -8.90 -25.99 10.57
CA LYS A 55 -7.61 -26.41 11.13
C LYS A 55 -6.95 -25.28 11.90
N LYS A 56 -6.50 -25.56 13.12
CA LYS A 56 -5.84 -24.59 14.02
C LYS A 56 -4.63 -23.88 13.39
N GLU A 57 -3.78 -24.61 12.66
CA GLU A 57 -2.61 -24.04 11.98
C GLU A 57 -2.98 -22.94 10.97
N ASN A 58 -4.07 -23.13 10.24
CA ASN A 58 -4.58 -22.14 9.29
C ASN A 58 -5.18 -20.91 10.00
N ILE A 59 -5.72 -21.07 11.22
CA ILE A 59 -6.25 -19.95 12.03
C ILE A 59 -5.12 -19.02 12.46
N ASP A 60 -4.00 -19.57 12.94
CA ASP A 60 -2.84 -18.78 13.38
C ASP A 60 -2.24 -18.00 12.21
N MET A 61 -2.14 -18.63 11.02
CA MET A 61 -1.64 -17.97 9.82
C MET A 61 -2.58 -16.85 9.33
N VAL A 62 -3.90 -17.07 9.29
CA VAL A 62 -4.85 -16.02 8.89
C VAL A 62 -4.80 -14.84 9.86
N SER A 63 -4.75 -15.11 11.17
CA SER A 63 -4.67 -14.06 12.18
C SER A 63 -3.45 -13.16 11.97
N ALA A 64 -2.29 -13.75 11.64
CA ALA A 64 -1.07 -12.98 11.35
C ALA A 64 -1.23 -12.09 10.11
N ILE A 65 -1.89 -12.58 9.06
CA ILE A 65 -2.13 -11.81 7.83
C ILE A 65 -3.11 -10.67 8.08
N GLU A 66 -4.18 -10.92 8.84
CA GLU A 66 -5.17 -9.91 9.21
C GLU A 66 -4.54 -8.76 10.00
N VAL A 67 -3.66 -9.07 10.97
CA VAL A 67 -2.85 -8.06 11.67
C VAL A 67 -2.01 -7.25 10.67
N GLY A 68 -1.38 -7.91 9.70
CA GLY A 68 -0.60 -7.24 8.66
C GLY A 68 -1.45 -6.30 7.79
N LEU A 69 -2.67 -6.70 7.42
CA LEU A 69 -3.58 -5.83 6.66
C LEU A 69 -4.04 -4.62 7.46
N ILE A 70 -4.36 -4.79 8.75
CA ILE A 70 -4.72 -3.69 9.65
C ILE A 70 -3.56 -2.69 9.80
N GLU A 71 -2.32 -3.17 9.89
CA GLU A 71 -1.14 -2.30 9.89
C GLU A 71 -0.98 -1.55 8.58
N MET A 72 -1.26 -2.20 7.45
CA MET A 72 -1.24 -1.55 6.13
C MET A 72 -2.32 -0.48 6.00
N ASP A 73 -3.53 -0.69 6.53
CA ASP A 73 -4.58 0.33 6.55
C ASP A 73 -4.14 1.57 7.33
N LYS A 74 -3.55 1.37 8.52
CA LYS A 74 -3.04 2.48 9.34
C LYS A 74 -1.96 3.28 8.61
N LYS A 75 -1.01 2.58 7.96
CA LYS A 75 0.02 3.22 7.13
C LYS A 75 -0.60 3.98 5.96
N CYS A 76 -1.59 3.40 5.28
CA CYS A 76 -2.30 4.02 4.17
C CYS A 76 -2.99 5.33 4.59
N VAL A 77 -3.71 5.31 5.72
CA VAL A 77 -4.39 6.50 6.25
C VAL A 77 -3.39 7.58 6.64
N SER A 78 -2.34 7.23 7.39
CA SER A 78 -1.30 8.17 7.80
C SER A 78 -0.57 8.80 6.60
N LEU A 79 -0.35 8.02 5.54
CA LEU A 79 0.30 8.51 4.33
C LEU A 79 -0.60 9.44 3.53
N LEU A 80 -1.91 9.15 3.44
CA LEU A 80 -2.89 10.05 2.83
C LEU A 80 -2.96 11.38 3.57
N GLU A 81 -3.01 11.37 4.91
CA GLU A 81 -2.99 12.60 5.71
C GLU A 81 -1.72 13.41 5.50
N SER A 82 -0.57 12.74 5.35
CA SER A 82 0.72 13.40 5.09
C SER A 82 0.75 14.01 3.68
N LEU A 83 0.25 13.29 2.68
CA LEU A 83 0.10 13.79 1.30
C LEU A 83 -0.83 15.00 1.22
N ASP A 84 -1.97 14.95 1.92
CA ASP A 84 -2.93 16.06 1.94
C ASP A 84 -2.33 17.33 2.54
N LYS A 85 -1.61 17.20 3.66
CA LYS A 85 -0.88 18.32 4.26
C LYS A 85 0.21 18.85 3.31
N HIS A 86 0.96 17.95 2.68
CA HIS A 86 2.03 18.34 1.76
C HIS A 86 1.52 19.05 0.50
N LEU A 87 0.41 18.57 -0.07
CA LEU A 87 -0.29 19.23 -1.18
C LEU A 87 -0.78 20.63 -0.79
N HIS A 88 -1.28 20.79 0.43
CA HIS A 88 -1.67 22.11 0.92
C HIS A 88 -0.48 23.07 0.98
N HIS A 89 0.66 22.64 1.56
CA HIS A 89 1.87 23.46 1.59
C HIS A 89 2.45 23.75 0.19
N LEU A 90 2.36 22.79 -0.74
CA LEU A 90 2.75 23.03 -2.14
C LEU A 90 1.87 24.10 -2.80
N ALA A 91 0.56 24.11 -2.52
CA ALA A 91 -0.31 25.17 -3.01
C ALA A 91 0.08 26.54 -2.44
N GLU A 92 0.39 26.62 -1.14
CA GLU A 92 0.90 27.85 -0.53
C GLU A 92 2.23 28.32 -1.15
N LEU A 93 3.14 27.39 -1.48
CA LEU A 93 4.41 27.71 -2.16
C LEU A 93 4.26 28.17 -3.61
N ILE A 94 3.24 27.68 -4.32
CA ILE A 94 2.91 28.15 -5.66
C ILE A 94 2.42 29.61 -5.60
N ASP A 95 1.61 29.93 -4.59
CA ASP A 95 1.08 31.28 -4.38
C ASP A 95 2.14 32.25 -3.81
N ASP A 96 2.98 31.81 -2.86
CA ASP A 96 4.09 32.56 -2.26
C ASP A 96 5.36 31.69 -2.12
N PRO A 97 6.30 31.77 -3.09
CA PRO A 97 7.51 30.95 -3.09
C PRO A 97 8.49 31.19 -1.94
N PHE A 98 8.29 32.24 -1.14
CA PHE A 98 9.21 32.61 -0.05
C PHE A 98 8.72 32.23 1.35
N ILE A 99 7.54 31.61 1.44
CA ILE A 99 6.91 31.27 2.73
C ILE A 99 7.62 30.12 3.48
N PHE A 100 8.37 29.27 2.77
CA PHE A 100 9.19 28.20 3.36
C PHE A 100 10.65 28.23 2.89
N VAL A 101 11.52 27.54 3.65
CA VAL A 101 12.91 27.26 3.23
C VAL A 101 12.89 26.14 2.18
N ALA A 102 13.18 26.49 0.92
CA ALA A 102 13.06 25.59 -0.23
C ALA A 102 13.82 24.26 -0.05
N ASP A 103 15.06 24.30 0.42
CA ASP A 103 15.88 23.09 0.61
C ASP A 103 15.26 22.14 1.65
N THR A 104 14.75 22.70 2.75
CA THR A 104 14.06 21.92 3.80
C THR A 104 12.80 21.27 3.25
N PHE A 105 11.98 22.02 2.51
CA PHE A 105 10.75 21.50 1.93
C PHE A 105 11.00 20.39 0.90
N ARG A 106 12.07 20.50 0.11
CA ARG A 106 12.47 19.45 -0.85
C ARG A 106 12.95 18.19 -0.14
N VAL A 107 13.69 18.31 0.97
CA VAL A 107 14.06 17.14 1.80
C VAL A 107 12.82 16.46 2.38
N GLU A 108 11.82 17.22 2.83
CA GLU A 108 10.54 16.65 3.28
C GLU A 108 9.81 15.92 2.14
N HIS A 109 9.81 16.50 0.94
CA HIS A 109 9.24 15.88 -0.26
C HIS A 109 9.95 14.56 -0.61
N GLU A 110 11.28 14.49 -0.52
CA GLU A 110 12.04 13.24 -0.70
C GLU A 110 11.69 12.19 0.36
N GLY A 111 11.57 12.60 1.62
CA GLY A 111 11.13 11.72 2.70
C GLY A 111 9.74 11.12 2.46
N LEU A 112 8.83 11.91 1.87
CA LEU A 112 7.51 11.43 1.49
C LEU A 112 7.57 10.38 0.37
N GLU A 113 8.45 10.57 -0.63
CA GLU A 113 8.70 9.59 -1.69
C GLU A 113 9.27 8.27 -1.13
N ASP A 114 10.19 8.35 -0.19
CA ASP A 114 10.76 7.16 0.46
C ASP A 114 9.70 6.41 1.28
N ASN A 115 8.82 7.14 1.98
CA ASN A 115 7.70 6.55 2.70
C ASN A 115 6.70 5.85 1.76
N LEU A 116 6.38 6.47 0.61
CA LEU A 116 5.57 5.86 -0.45
C LEU A 116 6.21 4.57 -0.97
N SER A 117 7.51 4.64 -1.30
CA SER A 117 8.27 3.50 -1.80
C SER A 117 8.29 2.34 -0.80
N GLN A 118 8.39 2.64 0.49
CA GLN A 118 8.34 1.62 1.54
C GLN A 118 6.92 1.04 1.69
N PHE A 119 5.88 1.88 1.71
CA PHE A 119 4.49 1.45 1.72
C PHE A 119 4.20 0.46 0.57
N LEU A 120 4.65 0.75 -0.65
CA LEU A 120 4.45 -0.12 -1.80
C LEU A 120 5.14 -1.48 -1.67
N LYS A 121 6.34 -1.52 -1.10
CA LYS A 121 7.05 -2.77 -0.83
C LYS A 121 6.28 -3.61 0.18
N ASP A 122 5.86 -2.98 1.28
CA ASP A 122 5.10 -3.64 2.34
C ASP A 122 3.76 -4.15 1.83
N PHE A 123 3.03 -3.33 1.07
CA PHE A 123 1.76 -3.68 0.44
C PHE A 123 1.91 -4.90 -0.48
N ARG A 124 2.90 -4.90 -1.37
CA ARG A 124 3.15 -6.03 -2.29
C ARG A 124 3.52 -7.31 -1.55
N LYS A 125 4.25 -7.21 -0.44
CA LYS A 125 4.57 -8.36 0.40
C LYS A 125 3.30 -8.91 1.03
N ASN A 126 2.52 -8.06 1.69
CA ASN A 126 1.29 -8.46 2.36
C ASN A 126 0.28 -9.08 1.35
N ARG A 127 0.08 -8.46 0.19
CA ARG A 127 -0.77 -8.99 -0.88
C ARG A 127 -0.36 -10.40 -1.35
N LYS A 128 0.95 -10.67 -1.44
CA LYS A 128 1.44 -12.01 -1.79
C LYS A 128 1.14 -13.05 -0.71
N GLU A 129 1.26 -12.66 0.56
CA GLU A 129 0.93 -13.54 1.70
C GLU A 129 -0.56 -13.86 1.72
N VAL A 130 -1.43 -12.87 1.48
CA VAL A 130 -2.88 -13.07 1.33
C VAL A 130 -3.18 -14.06 0.21
N PHE A 131 -2.59 -13.90 -0.97
CA PHE A 131 -2.85 -14.83 -2.08
C PHE A 131 -2.36 -16.25 -1.77
N ALA A 132 -1.13 -16.39 -1.25
CA ALA A 132 -0.56 -17.69 -0.93
C ALA A 132 -1.43 -18.49 0.06
N ILE A 133 -1.98 -17.84 1.10
CA ILE A 133 -2.85 -18.55 2.05
C ILE A 133 -4.20 -18.90 1.42
N THR A 134 -4.77 -18.01 0.62
CA THR A 134 -6.06 -18.27 -0.02
C THR A 134 -5.97 -19.39 -1.04
N GLU A 135 -4.89 -19.45 -1.83
CA GLU A 135 -4.58 -20.58 -2.72
C GLU A 135 -4.43 -21.88 -1.92
N HIS A 136 -3.67 -21.87 -0.82
CA HIS A 136 -3.49 -23.06 0.02
C HIS A 136 -4.81 -23.59 0.59
N ILE A 137 -5.73 -22.71 1.01
CA ILE A 137 -7.05 -23.10 1.51
C ILE A 137 -7.89 -23.70 0.38
N ILE A 138 -7.90 -23.09 -0.81
CA ILE A 138 -8.65 -23.56 -1.98
C ILE A 138 -8.16 -24.95 -2.42
N ASP A 139 -6.85 -25.15 -2.53
CA ASP A 139 -6.25 -26.44 -2.93
C ASP A 139 -6.62 -27.55 -1.93
N GLY A 140 -6.60 -27.23 -0.63
CA GLY A 140 -7.02 -28.15 0.42
C GLY A 140 -8.50 -28.55 0.30
N GLU A 141 -9.38 -27.61 -0.04
CA GLU A 141 -10.79 -27.89 -0.29
C GLU A 141 -10.99 -28.77 -1.53
N GLU A 142 -10.27 -28.49 -2.62
CA GLU A 142 -10.40 -29.26 -3.85
C GLU A 142 -9.99 -30.72 -3.62
N MET A 143 -8.90 -30.95 -2.89
CA MET A 143 -8.50 -32.31 -2.48
C MET A 143 -9.58 -33.00 -1.65
N LEU A 144 -10.19 -32.33 -0.66
CA LEU A 144 -11.26 -32.91 0.16
C LEU A 144 -12.51 -33.26 -0.68
N ARG A 145 -12.87 -32.41 -1.65
CA ARG A 145 -13.98 -32.69 -2.57
C ARG A 145 -13.69 -33.92 -3.44
N GLN A 146 -12.48 -34.02 -4.00
CA GLN A 146 -12.09 -35.18 -4.81
C GLN A 146 -12.10 -36.49 -4.00
N LEU A 147 -11.57 -36.47 -2.77
CA LEU A 147 -11.59 -37.64 -1.87
C LEU A 147 -13.01 -38.11 -1.54
N ASN A 148 -13.93 -37.16 -1.29
CA ASN A 148 -15.34 -37.47 -1.01
C ASN A 148 -16.09 -38.00 -2.23
N VAL A 149 -15.68 -37.64 -3.45
CA VAL A 149 -16.24 -38.18 -4.71
C VAL A 149 -15.72 -39.58 -4.99
N THR A 150 -14.45 -39.89 -4.70
CA THR A 150 -13.86 -41.23 -4.88
C THR A 150 -14.25 -42.24 -3.81
N SER A 151 -14.86 -41.80 -2.71
CA SER A 151 -15.29 -42.66 -1.59
C SER A 151 -16.74 -43.17 -1.72
N LYS A 152 -17.36 -43.03 -2.89
CA LYS A 152 -18.68 -43.57 -3.25
C LYS A 152 -18.55 -44.62 -4.34
#